data_AF-A0A938KSB9-F1
#
_entry.id   AF-A0A938KSB9-F1
#
_cell.length_a   1.000
_cell.length_b   1.000
_cell.length_c   1.000
_cell.angle_alpha   90.00
_cell.angle_beta   90.00
_cell.angle_gamma   90.00
#
_symmetry.space_group_name_H-M   'P 1'
#
loop_
_entity.id
_entity.type
_entity.pdbx_description
1 polymer ?
#
loop_
_entity_poly.entity_id
_entity_poly.type
_entity_poly.pdbx_seq_one_letter_code
_entity_poly.pdbx_strand_id
1 'polypeptide(L)'
;MNNNKSLLRVIFLTTLIDMLGIGLIIPVVTPLLLDPKLPFMSAASTFADRTMMIGFLLASFSLAQFVGSSLLGALSDRHGRKPILRYTVAGTLLSYLIFGMGIVQASLPLLFLGRLMLGFCSGNLAVTFSAIADLSSAEHKSRNFGMVGAAFGIGFVLGP
;
A
#
# COMPACT_ATOMS: atom_id res chain seq x y z
N MET A 1 -19.83 19.07 -12.32
CA MET A 1 -18.56 19.58 -11.76
C MET A 1 -18.17 19.03 -10.37
N ASN A 2 -19.10 18.68 -9.47
CA ASN A 2 -18.75 18.15 -8.13
C ASN A 2 -18.08 16.75 -8.13
N ASN A 3 -18.35 15.91 -9.13
CA ASN A 3 -17.83 14.54 -9.18
C ASN A 3 -16.31 14.45 -9.43
N ASN A 4 -15.74 15.34 -10.25
CA ASN A 4 -14.30 15.32 -10.58
C ASN A 4 -13.44 15.76 -9.38
N LYS A 5 -13.89 16.77 -8.62
CA LYS A 5 -13.21 17.20 -7.37
C LYS A 5 -13.28 16.13 -6.28
N SER A 6 -14.36 15.33 -6.24
CA SER A 6 -14.48 14.20 -5.33
C SER A 6 -13.51 13.07 -5.71
N LEU A 7 -13.36 12.78 -7.00
CA LEU A 7 -12.48 11.71 -7.48
C LEU A 7 -11.00 12.07 -7.32
N LEU A 8 -10.58 13.30 -7.64
CA LEU A 8 -9.21 13.76 -7.41
C LEU A 8 -8.81 13.69 -5.94
N ARG A 9 -9.73 14.02 -5.01
CA ARG A 9 -9.50 13.86 -3.57
C ARG A 9 -9.33 12.40 -3.16
N VAL A 10 -10.16 11.50 -3.68
CA VAL A 10 -10.02 10.06 -3.41
C VAL A 10 -8.65 9.59 -3.89
N ILE A 11 -8.28 9.91 -5.12
CA ILE A 11 -6.97 9.53 -5.69
C ILE A 11 -5.82 10.04 -4.82
N PHE A 12 -5.83 11.32 -4.46
CA PHE A 12 -4.80 11.91 -3.61
C PHE A 12 -4.69 11.17 -2.27
N LEU A 13 -5.81 10.95 -1.58
CA LEU A 13 -5.82 10.28 -0.28
C LEU A 13 -5.38 8.83 -0.37
N THR A 14 -5.84 8.09 -1.39
CA THR A 14 -5.42 6.70 -1.60
C THR A 14 -3.91 6.61 -1.82
N THR A 15 -3.37 7.42 -2.74
CA THR A 15 -1.92 7.46 -3.00
C THR A 15 -1.14 7.86 -1.76
N LEU A 16 -1.61 8.86 -1.01
CA LEU A 16 -0.96 9.30 0.22
C LEU A 16 -0.86 8.15 1.24
N ILE A 17 -1.96 7.43 1.47
CA ILE A 17 -2.02 6.30 2.43
C ILE A 17 -1.13 5.15 1.98
N ASP A 18 -1.10 4.84 0.68
CA ASP A 18 -0.23 3.79 0.14
C ASP A 18 1.25 4.14 0.38
N MET A 19 1.64 5.40 0.19
CA MET A 19 3.03 5.84 0.34
C MET A 19 3.47 5.98 1.79
N LEU A 20 2.56 6.38 2.68
CA LEU A 20 2.76 6.28 4.13
C LEU A 20 3.07 4.84 4.57
N GLY A 21 2.29 3.88 4.06
CA GLY A 21 2.48 2.47 4.37
C GLY A 21 3.82 1.94 3.94
N ILE A 22 4.25 2.30 2.73
CA ILE A 22 5.55 1.89 2.18
C ILE A 22 6.70 2.53 2.97
N GLY A 23 6.57 3.79 3.39
CA GLY A 23 7.59 4.43 4.24
C GLY A 23 7.73 3.76 5.60
N LEU A 24 6.60 3.56 6.30
CA LEU A 24 6.58 3.07 7.69
C LEU A 24 7.08 1.65 7.87
N ILE A 25 7.14 0.87 6.79
CA ILE A 25 7.27 -0.57 6.96
C ILE A 25 8.65 -1.00 7.43
N ILE A 26 9.71 -0.38 6.91
CA ILE A 26 11.09 -0.70 7.30
C ILE A 26 11.36 -0.31 8.76
N PRO A 27 11.08 0.94 9.22
CA PRO A 27 11.34 1.31 10.60
C PRO A 27 10.47 0.56 11.61
N VAL A 28 9.31 0.01 11.19
CA VAL A 28 8.47 -0.81 12.07
C VAL A 28 8.90 -2.28 12.07
N VAL A 29 9.01 -2.92 10.91
CA VAL A 29 9.26 -4.37 10.81
C VAL A 29 10.68 -4.75 11.23
N THR A 30 11.67 -3.93 10.88
CA THR A 30 13.08 -4.25 11.13
C THR A 30 13.37 -4.44 12.62
N PRO A 31 13.04 -3.51 13.53
CA PRO A 31 13.25 -3.74 14.96
C PRO A 31 12.36 -4.87 15.50
N LEU A 32 11.14 -5.05 14.98
CA LEU A 32 10.23 -6.12 15.43
C LEU A 32 10.79 -7.54 15.16
N LEU A 33 11.41 -7.75 13.99
CA LEU A 33 11.93 -9.07 13.60
C LEU A 33 13.39 -9.29 13.98
N LEU A 34 14.20 -8.23 14.09
CA LEU A 34 15.59 -8.35 14.50
C LEU A 34 15.75 -8.52 16.02
N ASP A 35 14.85 -8.00 16.85
CA ASP A 35 14.95 -8.17 18.31
C ASP A 35 14.71 -9.63 18.72
N PRO A 36 15.71 -10.33 19.29
CA PRO A 36 15.55 -11.71 19.74
C PRO A 36 14.60 -11.88 20.93
N LYS A 37 14.32 -10.78 21.65
CA LYS A 37 13.40 -10.79 22.81
C LYS A 37 11.94 -10.83 22.38
N LEU A 38 11.64 -10.43 21.15
CA LEU A 38 10.27 -10.40 20.66
C LEU A 38 9.85 -11.77 20.14
N PRO A 39 8.63 -12.23 20.46
CA PRO A 39 8.19 -13.59 20.19
C PRO A 39 7.73 -13.84 18.73
N PHE A 40 8.30 -13.14 17.75
CA PHE A 40 7.99 -13.36 16.33
C PHE A 40 8.76 -14.54 15.73
N MET A 41 9.98 -14.77 16.21
CA MET A 41 10.88 -15.81 15.73
C MET A 41 11.59 -16.46 16.92
N SER A 42 12.05 -17.69 16.74
CA SER A 42 12.81 -18.41 17.77
C SER A 42 14.03 -17.61 18.22
N ALA A 43 14.35 -17.65 19.52
CA ALA A 43 15.56 -17.04 20.07
C ALA A 43 16.84 -17.66 19.47
N ALA A 44 16.76 -18.88 18.94
CA ALA A 44 17.86 -19.55 18.25
C ALA A 44 18.04 -19.11 16.79
N SER A 45 17.09 -18.36 16.22
CA SER A 45 17.19 -17.87 14.83
C SER A 45 18.36 -16.91 14.68
N THR A 46 19.20 -17.15 13.69
CA THR A 46 20.38 -16.34 13.42
C THR A 46 19.98 -14.95 12.91
N PHE A 47 20.94 -14.01 12.93
CA PHE A 47 20.76 -12.71 12.29
C PHE A 47 20.41 -12.84 10.80
N ALA A 48 21.01 -13.82 10.11
CA ALA A 48 20.74 -14.09 8.69
C ALA A 48 19.29 -14.56 8.47
N ASP A 49 18.77 -15.47 9.31
CA ASP A 49 17.40 -15.96 9.21
C ASP A 49 16.38 -14.83 9.40
N ARG A 50 16.60 -13.98 10.40
CA ARG A 50 15.75 -12.82 10.70
C ARG A 50 15.76 -11.81 9.55
N THR A 51 16.94 -11.54 8.98
CA THR A 51 17.09 -10.65 7.83
C THR A 51 16.42 -11.22 6.57
N MET A 52 16.55 -12.52 6.31
CA MET A 52 15.82 -13.19 5.23
C MET A 52 14.31 -13.08 5.41
N MET A 53 13.80 -13.27 6.64
CA MET A 53 12.37 -13.14 6.94
C MET A 53 11.84 -11.73 6.65
N ILE A 54 12.60 -10.69 7.04
CA ILE A 54 12.30 -9.30 6.68
C ILE A 54 12.22 -9.14 5.16
N GLY A 55 13.20 -9.70 4.43
CA GLY A 55 13.24 -9.70 2.98
C GLY A 55 11.99 -10.34 2.36
N PHE A 56 11.58 -11.52 2.84
CA PHE A 56 10.35 -12.17 2.35
C PHE A 56 9.10 -11.36 2.67
N LEU A 57 9.01 -10.77 3.86
CA LEU A 57 7.88 -9.92 4.23
C LEU A 57 7.80 -8.67 3.34
N LEU A 58 8.95 -8.05 3.02
CA LEU A 58 9.03 -6.94 2.07
C LEU A 58 8.61 -7.37 0.65
N ALA A 59 9.14 -8.49 0.16
CA ALA A 59 8.84 -9.01 -1.18
C ALA A 59 7.36 -9.40 -1.35
N SER A 60 6.70 -9.88 -0.29
CA SER A 60 5.29 -10.30 -0.34
C SER A 60 4.37 -9.15 -0.80
N PHE A 61 4.62 -7.92 -0.36
CA PHE A 61 3.87 -6.75 -0.79
C PHE A 61 4.03 -6.52 -2.30
N SER A 62 5.27 -6.50 -2.80
CA SER A 62 5.53 -6.25 -4.22
C SER A 62 4.93 -7.32 -5.12
N LEU A 63 4.99 -8.58 -4.69
CA LEU A 63 4.37 -9.69 -5.40
C LEU A 63 2.85 -9.53 -5.47
N ALA A 64 2.20 -9.21 -4.36
CA ALA A 64 0.77 -8.97 -4.33
C ALA A 64 0.37 -7.72 -5.10
N GLN A 65 1.19 -6.66 -5.07
CA GLN A 65 0.95 -5.43 -5.83
C GLN A 65 1.05 -5.65 -7.34
N PHE A 66 1.99 -6.47 -7.79
CA PHE A 66 2.08 -6.86 -9.19
C PHE A 66 0.78 -7.53 -9.65
N VAL A 67 0.29 -8.52 -8.90
CA VAL A 67 -0.98 -9.21 -9.18
C VAL A 67 -2.16 -8.22 -9.09
N GLY A 68 -2.23 -7.45 -8.01
CA GLY A 68 -3.29 -6.47 -7.78
C GLY A 68 -3.36 -5.41 -8.86
N SER A 69 -2.23 -4.90 -9.36
CA SER A 69 -2.20 -3.88 -10.42
C SER A 69 -2.86 -4.36 -11.71
N SER A 70 -2.62 -5.62 -12.08
CA SER A 70 -3.19 -6.23 -13.27
C SER A 70 -4.70 -6.47 -13.12
N LEU A 71 -5.12 -7.08 -11.99
CA LEU A 71 -6.53 -7.40 -11.75
C LEU A 71 -7.38 -6.16 -11.49
N LEU A 72 -6.94 -5.26 -10.61
CA LEU A 72 -7.69 -4.06 -10.26
C LEU A 72 -7.75 -3.08 -11.43
N GLY A 73 -6.69 -3.02 -12.27
CA GLY A 73 -6.71 -2.32 -13.54
C GLY A 73 -7.87 -2.79 -14.41
N ALA A 74 -7.89 -4.08 -14.78
CA ALA A 74 -8.93 -4.68 -15.61
C ALA A 74 -10.33 -4.58 -15.00
N LEU A 75 -10.46 -4.76 -13.67
CA LEU A 75 -11.73 -4.60 -12.97
C LEU A 75 -12.24 -3.16 -13.03
N SER A 76 -11.35 -2.19 -12.95
CA SER A 76 -11.70 -0.77 -13.03
C SER A 76 -12.06 -0.31 -14.44
N ASP A 77 -11.54 -0.98 -15.47
CA ASP A 77 -11.98 -0.76 -16.86
C ASP A 77 -13.46 -1.17 -17.03
N ARG A 78 -13.87 -2.27 -16.39
CA ARG A 78 -15.26 -2.80 -16.50
C ARG A 78 -16.26 -2.12 -15.57
N HIS A 79 -15.89 -1.88 -14.31
CA HIS A 79 -16.82 -1.40 -13.27
C HIS A 79 -16.66 0.10 -12.97
N GLY A 80 -15.73 0.77 -13.65
CA GLY A 80 -15.38 2.16 -13.44
C GLY A 80 -14.33 2.35 -12.34
N ARG A 81 -13.58 3.46 -12.45
CA ARG A 81 -12.44 3.79 -11.57
C ARG A 81 -12.87 4.07 -10.12
N LYS A 82 -13.93 4.86 -9.94
CA LYS A 82 -14.35 5.38 -8.62
C LYS A 82 -14.81 4.30 -7.64
N PRO A 83 -15.63 3.30 -8.03
CA PRO A 83 -15.98 2.19 -7.13
C PRO A 83 -14.76 1.37 -6.72
N ILE A 84 -13.88 1.02 -7.67
CA ILE A 84 -12.68 0.23 -7.38
C ILE A 84 -11.77 0.96 -6.39
N LEU A 85 -11.48 2.25 -6.59
CA LEU A 85 -10.66 3.02 -5.65
C LEU A 85 -11.23 3.06 -4.23
N ARG A 86 -12.56 3.04 -4.06
CA ARG A 86 -13.19 2.98 -2.73
C ARG A 86 -12.99 1.62 -2.08
N TYR A 87 -13.15 0.54 -2.85
CA TYR A 87 -12.91 -0.82 -2.36
C TYR A 87 -11.46 -1.02 -1.96
N THR A 88 -10.51 -0.49 -2.73
CA THR A 88 -9.09 -0.61 -2.37
C THR A 88 -8.75 0.19 -1.12
N VAL A 89 -9.32 1.37 -0.91
CA VAL A 89 -9.15 2.11 0.35
C VAL A 89 -9.70 1.32 1.56
N ALA A 90 -10.89 0.74 1.43
CA ALA A 90 -11.46 -0.10 2.49
C ALA A 90 -10.60 -1.36 2.74
N GLY A 91 -10.11 -1.99 1.68
CA GLY A 91 -9.20 -3.12 1.76
C GLY A 91 -7.86 -2.77 2.39
N THR A 92 -7.29 -1.61 2.07
CA THR A 92 -6.08 -1.05 2.68
C THR A 92 -6.27 -0.86 4.19
N LEU A 93 -7.41 -0.29 4.62
CA LEU A 93 -7.73 -0.16 6.05
C LEU A 93 -7.78 -1.53 6.74
N LEU A 94 -8.51 -2.48 6.16
CA LEU A 94 -8.59 -3.84 6.71
C LEU A 94 -7.22 -4.51 6.79
N SER A 95 -6.38 -4.30 5.78
CA SER A 95 -5.02 -4.84 5.73
C SER A 95 -4.15 -4.29 6.87
N TYR A 96 -4.24 -2.99 7.17
CA TYR A 96 -3.56 -2.40 8.32
C TYR A 96 -4.08 -2.94 9.65
N LEU A 97 -5.39 -3.18 9.80
CA LEU A 97 -5.93 -3.79 11.00
C LEU A 97 -5.39 -5.22 11.19
N ILE A 98 -5.34 -6.02 10.12
CA ILE A 98 -4.77 -7.37 10.15
C ILE A 98 -3.28 -7.32 10.51
N PHE A 99 -2.52 -6.41 9.88
CA PHE A 99 -1.10 -6.24 10.17
C PHE A 99 -0.87 -5.82 11.62
N GLY A 100 -1.63 -4.84 12.12
CA GLY A 100 -1.59 -4.41 13.51
C GLY A 100 -1.92 -5.53 14.50
N MET A 101 -2.95 -6.34 14.21
CA MET A 101 -3.24 -7.54 15.01
C MET A 101 -2.08 -8.54 14.99
N GLY A 102 -1.41 -8.71 13.84
CA GLY A 102 -0.21 -9.53 13.73
C GLY A 102 0.93 -9.04 14.61
N ILE A 103 1.10 -7.73 14.78
CA ILE A 103 2.07 -7.16 15.71
C ILE A 103 1.68 -7.49 17.16
N VAL A 104 0.43 -7.19 17.57
CA VAL A 104 -0.03 -7.39 18.95
C VAL A 104 0.04 -8.86 19.38
N GLN A 105 -0.28 -9.78 18.46
CA GLN A 105 -0.27 -11.22 18.73
C GLN A 105 1.07 -11.89 18.43
N ALA A 106 2.08 -11.14 18.01
CA ALA A 106 3.37 -11.66 17.53
C ALA A 106 3.25 -12.76 16.46
N SER A 107 2.28 -12.61 15.55
CA SER A 107 1.93 -13.62 14.55
C SER A 107 2.51 -13.28 13.18
N LEU A 108 3.60 -13.96 12.81
CA LEU A 108 4.21 -13.85 11.48
C LEU A 108 3.20 -14.08 10.34
N PRO A 109 2.35 -15.13 10.36
CA PRO A 109 1.36 -15.34 9.30
C PRO A 109 0.39 -14.16 9.14
N LEU A 110 -0.04 -13.52 10.23
CA LEU A 110 -0.90 -12.33 10.15
C LEU A 110 -0.17 -11.12 9.56
N LEU A 111 1.14 -10.96 9.85
CA LEU A 111 1.95 -9.93 9.19
C LEU A 111 2.02 -10.15 7.68
N PHE A 112 2.26 -11.40 7.24
CA PHE A 112 2.25 -11.75 5.82
C PHE A 112 0.88 -11.55 5.17
N LEU A 113 -0.20 -11.96 5.84
CA LEU A 113 -1.56 -11.78 5.34
C LEU A 113 -1.88 -10.29 5.16
N GLY A 114 -1.60 -9.47 6.19
CA GLY A 114 -1.78 -8.02 6.11
C GLY A 114 -0.98 -7.41 4.96
N ARG A 115 0.27 -7.86 4.75
CA ARG A 115 1.12 -7.39 3.66
C ARG A 115 0.63 -7.77 2.28
N LEU A 116 0.22 -9.01 2.08
CA LEU A 116 -0.31 -9.49 0.82
C LEU A 116 -1.60 -8.75 0.46
N MET A 117 -2.51 -8.59 1.42
CA MET A 117 -3.75 -7.84 1.21
C MET A 117 -3.47 -6.36 0.92
N LEU A 118 -2.55 -5.74 1.66
CA LEU A 118 -2.16 -4.35 1.47
C LEU A 118 -1.55 -4.16 0.08
N GLY A 119 -0.58 -5.01 -0.30
CA GLY A 119 0.06 -4.99 -1.62
C GLY A 119 -0.95 -5.13 -2.74
N PHE A 120 -1.87 -6.09 -2.64
CA PHE A 120 -2.94 -6.26 -3.61
C PHE A 120 -3.79 -4.99 -3.74
N CYS A 121 -4.22 -4.39 -2.63
CA CYS A 121 -5.01 -3.15 -2.62
C CYS A 121 -4.22 -1.95 -3.17
N SER A 122 -2.92 -1.85 -2.91
CA SER A 122 -2.02 -0.82 -3.46
C SER A 122 -1.69 -1.04 -4.95
N GLY A 123 -2.17 -2.12 -5.56
CA GLY A 123 -2.29 -2.23 -7.03
C GLY A 123 -3.20 -1.17 -7.66
N ASN A 124 -3.98 -0.46 -6.85
CA ASN A 124 -4.82 0.66 -7.27
C ASN A 124 -4.05 1.81 -7.94
N LEU A 125 -2.72 1.89 -7.80
CA LEU A 125 -1.91 2.94 -8.43
C LEU A 125 -2.08 2.96 -9.96
N ALA A 126 -2.23 1.80 -10.60
CA ALA A 126 -2.52 1.71 -12.03
C ALA A 126 -3.89 2.35 -12.36
N VAL A 127 -4.91 2.09 -11.54
CA VAL A 127 -6.26 2.70 -11.65
C VAL A 127 -6.19 4.20 -11.46
N THR A 128 -5.38 4.66 -10.50
CA THR A 128 -5.13 6.06 -10.19
C THR A 128 -4.53 6.80 -11.39
N PHE A 129 -3.45 6.28 -11.98
CA PHE A 129 -2.80 6.92 -13.13
C PHE A 129 -3.72 6.96 -14.36
N SER A 130 -4.47 5.88 -14.60
CA SER A 130 -5.47 5.88 -15.67
C SER A 130 -6.59 6.90 -15.41
N ALA A 131 -7.15 6.94 -14.20
CA ALA A 131 -8.22 7.88 -13.86
C ALA A 131 -7.76 9.35 -13.99
N ILE A 132 -6.52 9.65 -13.63
CA ILE A 132 -5.96 10.99 -13.81
C ILE A 132 -5.71 11.34 -15.27
N ALA A 133 -5.27 10.38 -16.08
CA ALA A 133 -5.17 10.58 -17.52
C ALA A 133 -6.54 10.91 -18.12
N ASP A 134 -7.59 10.17 -17.74
CA ASP A 134 -8.96 10.35 -18.22
C ASP A 134 -9.59 11.70 -17.78
N LEU A 135 -9.24 12.19 -16.58
CA LEU A 135 -9.76 13.44 -16.02
C LEU A 135 -9.02 14.70 -16.48
N SER A 136 -7.85 14.54 -17.12
CA SER A 136 -6.97 15.66 -17.42
C SER A 136 -7.25 16.24 -18.80
N SER A 137 -7.62 17.52 -18.85
CA SER A 137 -7.48 18.32 -20.08
C SER A 137 -6.00 18.59 -20.36
N ALA A 138 -5.65 18.94 -21.60
CA ALA A 138 -4.27 19.26 -22.00
C ALA A 138 -3.63 20.32 -21.07
N GLU A 139 -4.41 21.31 -20.65
CA GLU A 139 -3.99 22.40 -19.78
C GLU A 139 -3.78 21.98 -18.31
N HIS A 140 -4.55 21.00 -17.80
CA HIS A 140 -4.49 20.59 -16.40
C HIS A 140 -3.73 19.28 -16.14
N LYS A 141 -3.24 18.62 -17.20
CA LYS A 141 -2.55 17.33 -17.10
C LYS A 141 -1.34 17.38 -16.19
N SER A 142 -0.43 18.34 -16.39
CA SER A 142 0.75 18.52 -15.55
C SER A 142 0.38 18.71 -14.07
N ARG A 143 -0.61 19.55 -13.79
CA ARG A 143 -1.10 19.80 -12.43
C ARG A 143 -1.67 18.55 -11.75
N ASN A 144 -2.49 17.78 -12.47
CA ASN A 144 -3.14 16.59 -11.92
C ASN A 144 -2.14 15.46 -11.63
N PHE A 145 -1.18 15.22 -12.53
CA PHE A 145 -0.08 14.28 -12.28
C PHE A 145 0.86 14.79 -11.17
N GLY A 146 1.12 16.10 -11.12
CA GLY A 146 1.89 16.73 -10.04
C GLY A 146 1.25 16.56 -8.67
N MET A 147 -0.08 16.58 -8.57
CA MET A 147 -0.81 16.31 -7.32
C MET A 147 -0.59 14.88 -6.81
N VAL A 148 -0.51 13.89 -7.71
CA VAL A 148 -0.12 12.50 -7.34
C VAL A 148 1.31 12.47 -6.85
N GLY A 149 2.24 13.09 -7.59
CA GLY A 149 3.64 13.20 -7.17
C GLY A 149 3.80 13.87 -5.80
N ALA A 150 3.01 14.89 -5.49
CA ALA A 150 2.96 15.51 -4.18
C ALA A 150 2.46 14.53 -3.10
N ALA A 151 1.42 13.73 -3.39
CA ALA A 151 0.95 12.69 -2.47
C ALA A 151 2.05 11.65 -2.19
N PHE A 152 2.82 11.26 -3.23
CA PHE A 152 3.98 10.39 -3.07
C PHE A 152 5.03 11.00 -2.13
N GLY A 153 5.47 12.23 -2.42
CA GLY A 153 6.49 12.90 -1.61
C GLY A 153 6.05 13.10 -0.16
N ILE A 154 4.84 13.62 0.07
CA ILE A 154 4.30 13.84 1.41
C ILE A 154 4.18 12.51 2.15
N GLY A 155 3.62 11.48 1.52
CA GLY A 155 3.43 10.18 2.15
C GLY A 155 4.75 9.52 2.54
N PHE A 156 5.78 9.64 1.70
CA PHE A 156 7.10 9.09 2.00
C PHE A 156 7.81 9.85 3.13
N VAL A 157 7.73 11.19 3.16
CA VAL A 157 8.33 12.02 4.23
C VAL A 157 7.65 11.80 5.58
N LEU A 158 6.32 11.67 5.58
CA LEU A 158 5.56 11.35 6.78
C LEU A 158 5.65 9.86 7.16
N GLY A 159 6.31 9.04 6.34
CA GLY A 159 6.45 7.60 6.47
C GLY A 159 7.53 7.11 7.44
N PRO A 160 8.30 8.00 8.09
CA PRO A 160 9.71 7.85 8.50
C PRO A 160 10.66 6.91 7.76
#